data_AF-A0A935XI89-F1
#
_entry.id   AF-A0A935XI89-F1
#
_cell.length_a   1.000
_cell.length_b   1.000
_cell.length_c   1.000
_cell.angle_alpha   90.00
_cell.angle_beta   90.00
_cell.angle_gamma   90.00
#
_symmetry.space_group_name_H-M   'P 1'
#
loop_
_entity.id
_entity.type
_entity.pdbx_description
1 polymer ?
#
loop_
_entity_poly.entity_id
_entity_poly.type
_entity_poly.pdbx_seq_one_letter_code
_entity_poly.pdbx_strand_id
1 'polypeptide(L)'
;MTAPHDERDRTDLDARSDSPLEGVLDEYTLYIEFERRRDGMIHAMDGGLWLHRHVWKGRAMAHLVSTDRERLLAYGRAVGLTEARLQFKPLKDPRTTERREAWHWDLLGRFLPPRTPSSTPDPAATDASPHGDA
;
A
#
# COMPACT_ATOMS: atom_id res chain seq x y z
N MET A 1 -42.15 -45.75 5.61
CA MET A 1 -41.28 -45.69 4.41
C MET A 1 -41.81 -44.58 3.51
N THR A 2 -40.89 -43.80 2.93
CA THR A 2 -41.05 -42.87 1.81
C THR A 2 -41.52 -41.43 2.12
N ALA A 3 -40.53 -40.52 2.25
CA ALA A 3 -40.58 -39.13 1.76
C ALA A 3 -40.43 -39.13 0.22
N PRO A 4 -40.67 -38.06 -0.60
CA PRO A 4 -39.94 -36.77 -0.47
C PRO A 4 -40.62 -35.49 -1.09
N HIS A 5 -39.86 -34.37 -1.08
CA HIS A 5 -39.89 -33.22 -2.02
C HIS A 5 -41.06 -32.22 -1.87
N ASP A 6 -40.92 -30.89 -1.93
CA ASP A 6 -39.82 -29.95 -2.10
C ASP A 6 -40.35 -28.53 -1.82
N GLU A 7 -39.45 -27.55 -1.82
CA GLU A 7 -39.70 -26.17 -2.26
C GLU A 7 -40.31 -25.17 -1.26
N ARG A 8 -39.42 -24.47 -0.56
CA ARG A 8 -39.51 -23.00 -0.46
C ARG A 8 -38.12 -22.38 -0.57
N ASP A 9 -37.85 -21.96 -1.80
CA ASP A 9 -37.13 -20.75 -2.17
C ASP A 9 -37.25 -19.62 -1.13
N ARG A 10 -36.09 -19.00 -0.79
CA ARG A 10 -35.90 -17.57 -0.41
C ARG A 10 -34.43 -17.36 -0.01
N THR A 11 -33.59 -16.73 -0.85
CA THR A 11 -33.41 -15.27 -0.97
C THR A 11 -32.06 -14.88 -0.36
N ASP A 12 -31.18 -14.46 -1.27
CA ASP A 12 -30.16 -13.41 -1.16
C ASP A 12 -28.99 -13.58 -0.17
N LEU A 13 -27.74 -13.59 -0.65
CA LEU A 13 -26.98 -12.46 -1.21
C LEU A 13 -26.59 -11.47 -0.09
N ASP A 14 -25.30 -11.13 -0.06
CA ASP A 14 -24.66 -10.16 0.86
C ASP A 14 -24.48 -10.59 2.33
N ALA A 15 -23.74 -11.68 2.54
CA ALA A 15 -22.81 -11.69 3.66
C ALA A 15 -21.67 -10.70 3.34
N ARG A 16 -21.95 -9.39 3.43
CA ARG A 16 -20.90 -8.38 3.53
C ARG A 16 -20.13 -8.70 4.79
N SER A 17 -18.92 -9.25 4.63
CA SER A 17 -17.89 -9.29 5.66
C SER A 17 -17.56 -7.86 6.07
N ASP A 18 -18.42 -7.24 6.86
CA ASP A 18 -18.11 -6.06 7.65
C ASP A 18 -17.37 -6.57 8.88
N SER A 19 -16.13 -7.03 8.67
CA SER A 19 -15.22 -7.30 9.77
C SER A 19 -14.67 -5.94 10.20
N PRO A 20 -14.95 -5.46 11.43
CA PRO A 20 -14.45 -4.17 11.91
C PRO A 20 -12.91 -4.11 11.91
N LEU A 21 -12.27 -5.28 11.89
CA LEU A 21 -10.82 -5.43 11.82
C LEU A 21 -10.27 -5.29 10.39
N GLU A 22 -11.06 -5.54 9.33
CA GLU A 22 -10.55 -5.37 7.96
C GLU A 22 -10.39 -3.89 7.62
N GLY A 23 -11.35 -3.02 7.97
CA GLY A 23 -11.21 -1.58 7.78
C GLY A 23 -10.09 -0.95 8.61
N VAL A 24 -9.85 -1.48 9.81
CA VAL A 24 -8.75 -1.04 10.67
C VAL A 24 -7.41 -1.52 10.11
N LEU A 25 -7.28 -2.80 9.72
CA LEU A 25 -6.05 -3.30 9.10
C LEU A 25 -5.74 -2.59 7.78
N ASP A 26 -6.74 -2.16 7.01
CA ASP A 26 -6.56 -1.28 5.88
C ASP A 26 -5.83 0.00 6.33
N GLU A 27 -6.33 0.74 7.32
CA GLU A 27 -5.66 1.96 7.83
C GLU A 27 -4.23 1.70 8.33
N TYR A 28 -3.98 0.59 9.03
CA TYR A 28 -2.65 0.23 9.53
C TYR A 28 -1.68 -0.25 8.44
N THR A 29 -2.17 -0.54 7.23
CA THR A 29 -1.36 -0.97 6.08
C THR A 29 -1.28 0.10 4.99
N LEU A 30 -2.02 1.21 5.11
CA LEU A 30 -1.91 2.35 4.21
C LEU A 30 -0.54 3.01 4.32
N TYR A 31 0.16 3.06 3.20
CA TYR A 31 1.39 3.82 3.03
C TYR A 31 1.15 5.05 2.16
N ILE A 32 1.96 6.08 2.37
CA ILE A 32 1.92 7.33 1.60
C ILE A 32 3.26 7.54 0.90
N GLU A 33 3.18 7.99 -0.35
CA GLU A 33 4.33 8.46 -1.12
C GLU A 33 4.41 9.99 -1.04
N PHE A 34 5.62 10.52 -0.95
CA PHE A 34 5.88 11.95 -0.95
C PHE A 34 6.89 12.30 -2.03
N GLU A 35 6.65 13.40 -2.74
CA GLU A 35 7.60 13.93 -3.73
C GLU A 35 8.93 14.34 -3.05
N ARG A 36 8.82 14.98 -1.88
CA ARG A 36 9.97 15.45 -1.11
C ARG A 36 10.33 14.44 -0.04
N ARG A 37 11.60 14.01 -0.07
CA ARG A 37 12.17 13.12 0.95
C ARG A 37 11.94 13.60 2.39
N ARG A 38 12.04 14.92 2.61
CA ARG A 38 11.85 15.52 3.95
C ARG A 38 10.44 15.26 4.50
N ASP A 39 9.42 15.41 3.66
CA ASP A 39 8.03 15.30 4.08
C ASP A 39 7.69 13.84 4.41
N GLY A 40 8.18 12.90 3.59
CA GLY A 40 8.07 11.48 3.90
C GLY A 40 8.82 11.06 5.16
N MET A 41 10.01 11.63 5.41
CA MET A 41 10.72 11.41 6.68
C MET A 41 9.92 11.92 7.89
N ILE A 42 9.30 13.10 7.78
CA ILE A 42 8.43 13.66 8.83
C ILE A 42 7.24 12.73 9.08
N HIS A 43 6.57 12.29 8.02
CA HIS A 43 5.45 11.35 8.13
C HIS A 43 5.86 10.02 8.80
N ALA A 44 6.99 9.45 8.40
CA ALA A 44 7.55 8.25 9.02
C ALA A 44 7.86 8.45 10.52
N MET A 45 8.35 9.64 10.89
CA MET A 45 8.66 10.00 12.27
C MET A 45 7.42 10.18 13.14
N ASP A 46 6.29 10.55 12.55
CA ASP A 46 4.99 10.66 13.20
C ASP A 46 4.28 9.29 13.33
N GLY A 47 4.96 8.20 12.95
CA GLY A 47 4.43 6.82 13.00
C GLY A 47 3.72 6.40 11.73
N GLY A 48 3.69 7.24 10.70
CA GLY A 48 3.13 6.88 9.39
C GLY A 48 4.00 5.88 8.62
N LEU A 49 3.41 5.20 7.63
CA LEU A 49 4.14 4.32 6.72
C LEU A 49 4.54 5.10 5.47
N TRP A 50 5.81 5.45 5.36
CA TRP A 50 6.32 6.18 4.19
C TRP A 50 6.91 5.22 3.17
N LEU A 51 6.34 5.20 1.95
CA LEU A 51 6.89 4.48 0.81
C LEU A 51 7.80 5.40 0.00
N HIS A 52 9.10 5.10 -0.01
CA HIS A 52 10.11 5.82 -0.79
C HIS A 52 10.62 4.95 -1.94
N ARG A 53 10.17 5.24 -3.16
CA ARG A 53 10.61 4.51 -4.36
C ARG A 53 12.02 4.91 -4.79
N HIS A 54 12.81 3.92 -5.20
CA HIS A 54 14.17 4.08 -5.69
C HIS A 54 14.49 3.05 -6.78
N VAL A 55 15.54 3.29 -7.57
CA VAL A 55 16.02 2.33 -8.58
C VAL A 55 17.43 1.89 -8.19
N TRP A 56 17.61 0.61 -7.84
CA TRP A 56 18.91 0.03 -7.47
C TRP A 56 19.40 -0.83 -8.63
N LYS A 57 20.58 -0.51 -9.22
CA LYS A 57 21.21 -1.29 -10.33
C LYS A 57 20.21 -1.63 -11.45
N GLY A 58 19.40 -0.67 -11.85
CA GLY A 58 18.37 -0.85 -12.89
C GLY A 58 17.12 -1.61 -12.44
N ARG A 59 17.01 -2.00 -11.16
CA ARG A 59 15.83 -2.68 -10.60
C ARG A 59 15.01 -1.72 -9.77
N ALA A 60 13.70 -1.69 -10.01
CA ALA A 60 12.76 -0.93 -9.21
C ALA A 60 12.70 -1.49 -7.79
N MET A 61 12.77 -0.61 -6.81
CA MET A 61 12.77 -0.90 -5.38
C MET A 61 11.96 0.18 -4.66
N ALA A 62 11.45 -0.13 -3.47
CA ALA A 62 10.98 0.89 -2.54
C ALA A 62 11.43 0.56 -1.13
N HIS A 63 11.68 1.59 -0.34
CA HIS A 63 11.85 1.45 1.10
C HIS A 63 10.54 1.85 1.76
N LEU A 64 9.97 0.95 2.56
CA LEU A 64 8.86 1.29 3.45
C LEU A 64 9.42 1.58 4.83
N VAL A 65 9.15 2.77 5.36
CA VAL A 65 9.87 3.33 6.51
C VAL A 65 8.89 3.88 7.54
N SER A 66 9.14 3.59 8.82
CA SER A 66 8.39 4.15 9.95
C SER A 66 9.16 4.07 11.26
N THR A 67 8.83 4.95 12.21
CA THR A 67 9.19 4.82 13.63
C THR A 67 8.19 3.93 14.40
N ASP A 68 7.06 3.57 13.80
CA ASP A 68 6.14 2.58 14.35
C ASP A 68 6.46 1.19 13.79
N ARG A 69 7.10 0.38 14.63
CA ARG A 69 7.46 -1.00 14.31
C ARG A 69 6.23 -1.89 14.08
N GLU A 70 5.17 -1.69 14.84
CA GLU A 70 3.99 -2.56 14.81
C GLU A 70 3.22 -2.37 13.50
N ARG A 71 3.09 -1.13 13.02
CA ARG A 71 2.55 -0.81 11.69
C ARG A 71 3.33 -1.49 10.57
N LEU A 72 4.67 -1.44 10.62
CA LEU A 72 5.51 -2.12 9.63
C LEU A 72 5.35 -3.64 9.65
N LEU A 73 5.18 -4.24 10.84
CA LEU A 73 4.92 -5.67 10.96
C LEU A 73 3.51 -6.03 10.49
N ALA A 74 2.51 -5.19 10.75
CA ALA A 74 1.15 -5.38 10.23
C ALA A 74 1.14 -5.37 8.70
N TYR A 75 1.76 -4.37 8.08
CA TYR A 75 1.98 -4.34 6.63
C TYR A 75 2.71 -5.59 6.15
N GLY A 76 3.81 -5.95 6.82
CA GLY A 76 4.59 -7.13 6.49
C GLY A 76 3.76 -8.41 6.49
N ARG A 77 2.94 -8.64 7.52
CA ARG A 77 2.02 -9.79 7.58
C ARG A 77 1.02 -9.79 6.45
N ALA A 78 0.43 -8.63 6.12
CA ALA A 78 -0.55 -8.51 5.05
C ALA A 78 0.02 -8.87 3.66
N VAL A 79 1.27 -8.51 3.39
CA VAL A 79 1.93 -8.81 2.10
C VAL A 79 2.80 -10.09 2.12
N GLY A 80 2.86 -10.80 3.25
CA GLY A 80 3.64 -12.03 3.41
C GLY A 80 5.16 -11.80 3.52
N LEU A 81 5.60 -10.67 4.08
CA LEU A 81 6.98 -10.43 4.50
C LEU A 81 7.24 -11.01 5.88
N THR A 82 8.37 -11.70 6.03
CA THR A 82 8.82 -12.24 7.32
C THR A 82 9.56 -11.18 8.13
N GLU A 83 9.25 -11.09 9.43
CA GLU A 83 9.88 -10.17 10.39
C GLU A 83 11.41 -10.16 10.33
N ALA A 84 12.03 -11.30 10.03
CA ALA A 84 13.48 -11.42 9.88
C ALA A 84 14.10 -10.53 8.79
N ARG A 85 13.33 -10.02 7.81
CA ARG A 85 13.84 -9.07 6.79
C ARG A 85 13.67 -7.60 7.21
N LEU A 86 13.08 -7.33 8.37
CA LEU A 86 12.89 -5.97 8.89
C LEU A 86 14.24 -5.42 9.35
N GLN A 87 14.64 -4.28 8.80
CA GLN A 87 15.92 -3.67 9.13
C GLN A 87 15.73 -2.54 10.15
N PHE A 88 16.38 -2.65 11.30
CA PHE A 88 16.49 -1.55 12.24
C PHE A 88 17.58 -0.57 11.77
N LYS A 89 17.19 0.67 11.50
CA LYS A 89 18.09 1.76 11.10
C LYS A 89 17.56 3.07 11.67
N PRO A 90 18.18 3.61 12.75
CA PRO A 90 17.76 4.88 13.31
C PRO A 90 17.82 6.01 12.28
N LEU A 91 16.81 6.87 12.29
CA LEU A 91 16.73 8.03 11.42
C LEU A 91 16.97 9.30 12.23
N LYS A 92 17.56 10.31 11.58
CA LYS A 92 17.72 11.65 12.17
C LYS A 92 16.48 12.48 11.85
N ASP A 93 15.77 12.97 12.87
CA ASP A 93 14.58 13.80 12.69
C ASP A 93 14.98 15.13 12.03
N PRO A 94 14.41 15.48 10.86
CA PRO A 94 14.71 16.73 10.17
C PRO A 94 14.14 17.97 10.88
N ARG A 95 13.30 17.80 11.92
CA ARG A 95 12.72 18.87 12.75
C ARG A 95 13.59 19.18 13.95
N THR A 96 14.07 18.15 14.66
CA THR A 96 14.80 18.30 15.94
C THR A 96 16.27 17.92 15.88
N THR A 97 16.73 17.30 14.78
CA THR A 97 18.07 16.72 14.61
C THR A 97 18.42 15.53 15.50
N GLU A 98 17.49 15.07 16.32
CA GLU A 98 17.66 13.89 17.19
C GLU A 98 17.58 12.59 16.40
N ARG A 99 18.21 11.53 16.91
CA ARG A 99 18.11 10.19 16.32
C ARG A 99 16.96 9.43 16.97
N ARG A 100 16.02 8.94 16.16
CA ARG A 100 14.90 8.11 16.60
C ARG A 100 15.03 6.71 16.00
N GLU A 101 14.59 5.73 16.78
CA GLU A 101 14.46 4.35 16.34
C GLU A 101 13.51 4.26 15.17
N ALA A 102 13.94 3.61 14.09
CA ALA A 102 13.14 3.45 12.90
C ALA A 102 13.47 2.12 12.23
N TRP A 103 12.47 1.58 11.53
CA TRP A 103 12.56 0.31 10.84
C TRP A 103 12.23 0.48 9.36
N HIS A 104 12.78 -0.41 8.55
CA HIS A 104 12.74 -0.32 7.10
C HIS A 104 12.47 -1.69 6.49
N TRP A 105 11.60 -1.73 5.48
CA TRP A 105 11.46 -2.85 4.55
C TRP A 105 12.01 -2.49 3.18
N ASP A 106 12.86 -3.35 2.64
CA ASP A 106 13.26 -3.28 1.23
C ASP A 106 12.28 -4.08 0.37
N LEU A 107 11.42 -3.36 -0.33
CA LEU A 107 10.39 -3.90 -1.20
C LEU A 107 10.92 -4.02 -2.63
N LEU A 108 10.83 -5.23 -3.17
CA LEU A 108 11.37 -5.62 -4.47
C LEU A 108 10.42 -6.60 -5.16
N GLY A 109 10.40 -6.57 -6.49
CA GLY A 109 9.65 -7.54 -7.30
C GLY A 109 8.18 -7.61 -6.88
N ARG A 110 7.72 -8.80 -6.46
CA ARG A 110 6.32 -9.04 -6.06
C ARG A 110 5.84 -8.22 -4.86
N PHE A 111 6.76 -7.72 -4.03
CA PHE A 111 6.43 -6.92 -2.84
C PHE A 111 6.47 -5.42 -3.13
N LEU A 112 6.93 -5.02 -4.32
CA LEU A 112 6.91 -3.64 -4.74
C LEU A 112 5.49 -3.30 -5.21
N PRO A 113 4.79 -2.37 -4.56
CA PRO A 113 3.47 -1.97 -5.01
C PRO A 113 3.55 -1.38 -6.42
N PRO A 114 2.53 -1.58 -7.28
CA PRO A 114 2.49 -0.96 -8.59
C PRO A 114 2.59 0.56 -8.43
N ARG A 115 3.20 1.25 -9.40
CA ARG A 115 3.03 2.70 -9.47
C ARG A 115 1.58 2.90 -9.88
N THR A 116 0.78 3.52 -9.01
CA THR A 116 -0.48 4.10 -9.47
C THR A 116 -0.08 5.12 -10.53
N PRO A 117 -0.56 5.00 -11.78
CA PRO A 117 -0.39 6.10 -12.71
C PRO A 117 -1.07 7.29 -12.05
N SER A 118 -0.29 8.33 -11.74
CA SER A 118 -0.86 9.63 -11.45
C SER A 118 -1.83 9.89 -12.60
N SER A 119 -3.11 10.10 -12.29
CA SER A 119 -4.09 10.55 -13.28
C SER A 119 -3.68 11.95 -13.74
N THR A 120 -2.64 12.02 -14.57
CA THR A 120 -2.45 13.11 -15.51
C THR A 120 -3.43 12.75 -16.61
N PRO A 121 -4.56 13.49 -16.79
CA PRO A 121 -5.34 13.32 -17.99
C PRO A 121 -4.41 13.60 -19.17
N ASP A 122 -4.18 12.58 -19.99
CA ASP A 122 -3.45 12.72 -21.23
C ASP A 122 -4.24 13.73 -22.10
N PRO A 123 -3.73 14.96 -22.36
CA PRO A 123 -4.47 15.93 -23.14
C PRO A 123 -4.52 15.57 -24.63
N ALA A 124 -3.92 14.45 -25.06
CA ALA A 124 -3.83 14.07 -26.47
C ALA A 124 -4.86 13.01 -26.92
N ALA A 125 -5.76 12.55 -26.05
CA ALA A 125 -6.81 11.57 -26.43
C ALA A 125 -8.13 12.22 -26.88
N THR A 126 -8.09 13.41 -27.47
CA THR A 126 -9.23 13.99 -28.19
C THR A 126 -8.72 14.67 -29.46
N ASP A 127 -8.62 13.88 -30.52
CA ASP A 127 -9.28 14.13 -31.81
C ASP A 127 -8.50 13.40 -32.91
N ALA A 128 -8.90 12.16 -33.14
CA ALA A 128 -8.63 11.48 -34.40
C ALA A 128 -9.84 10.60 -34.70
N SER A 129 -10.97 11.25 -35.00
CA SER A 129 -12.05 10.57 -35.72
C SER A 129 -11.69 10.56 -37.20
N PRO A 130 -11.63 9.39 -37.86
CA PRO A 130 -11.55 9.29 -39.30
C PRO A 130 -12.96 9.26 -39.90
N HIS A 131 -13.29 10.25 -40.72
CA HIS A 131 -14.32 10.20 -41.76
C HIS A 131 -13.82 11.12 -42.89
N GLY A 132 -13.51 10.70 -44.11
CA GLY A 132 -14.02 9.55 -44.86
C GLY A 132 -15.22 10.01 -45.71
N ASP A 133 -14.92 10.44 -46.95
CA ASP A 133 -15.79 10.70 -48.11
C ASP A 133 -16.85 11.83 -47.96
N ALA A 134 -17.16 12.68 -48.94
CA ALA A 134 -17.02 12.64 -50.40
C ALA A 134 -16.91 14.07 -50.99
#